data_AF-A0A9Q8UTX7-F1
#
_entry.id   AF-A0A9Q8UTX7-F1
#
_cell.length_a   1.000
_cell.length_b   1.000
_cell.length_c   1.000
_cell.angle_alpha   90.00
_cell.angle_beta   90.00
_cell.angle_gamma   90.00
#
_symmetry.space_group_name_H-M   'P 1'
#
loop_
_entity.id
_entity.type
_entity.pdbx_description
1 polymer ?
#
loop_
_entity_poly.entity_id
_entity_poly.type
_entity_poly.pdbx_seq_one_letter_code
_entity_poly.pdbx_strand_id
1 'polypeptide(L)'
;MPTPYRKIGRGACESVKPGAPPSRYFKLRNKPLHLNQLRALRCPVEVYARAVADALALLYWDAQVDAHDVEFVLAPKGSRHRESACWDHEILGEHTMWILDFDLVRKIDLNEQGVEKCVQAFSMNDSYYPRPGGLDAGLWAVFKTRFLESSEVVLGASELPRLLVRRLEEEGVKRRERARALNEEGE
;
A
#
# COMPACT_ATOMS: atom_id res chain seq x y z
N MET A 1 -29.02 5.45 14.81
CA MET A 1 -29.72 4.71 13.73
C MET A 1 -28.93 4.93 12.44
N PRO A 2 -28.06 3.99 12.04
CA PRO A 2 -27.23 4.14 10.85
C PRO A 2 -28.04 3.88 9.57
N THR A 3 -27.85 4.74 8.58
CA THR A 3 -28.38 4.62 7.22
C THR A 3 -27.68 3.47 6.47
N PRO A 4 -28.42 2.70 5.64
CA PRO A 4 -27.86 1.55 4.96
C PRO A 4 -27.05 1.97 3.73
N TYR A 5 -25.86 1.37 3.60
CA TYR A 5 -25.06 1.33 2.38
C TYR A 5 -25.90 0.85 1.19
N ARG A 6 -25.96 1.67 0.13
CA ARG A 6 -26.72 1.33 -1.10
C ARG A 6 -25.80 0.69 -2.14
N LYS A 7 -25.97 -0.64 -2.26
CA LYS A 7 -25.75 -1.56 -3.40
C LYS A 7 -24.99 -1.07 -4.64
N ILE A 8 -23.87 -1.77 -4.89
CA ILE A 8 -23.47 -2.44 -6.16
C ILE A 8 -24.22 -1.96 -7.40
N GLY A 9 -23.57 -1.08 -8.18
CA GLY A 9 -23.99 -0.76 -9.54
C GLY A 9 -23.82 -1.97 -10.46
N ARG A 10 -24.92 -2.48 -11.00
CA ARG A 10 -24.90 -3.40 -12.14
C ARG A 10 -24.31 -2.65 -13.34
N GLY A 11 -23.12 -3.03 -13.78
CA GLY A 11 -22.59 -2.58 -15.06
C GLY A 11 -23.48 -3.12 -16.18
N ALA A 12 -24.26 -2.24 -16.81
CA ALA A 12 -24.88 -2.55 -18.08
C ALA A 12 -23.75 -2.80 -19.11
N CYS A 13 -23.84 -3.91 -19.83
CA CYS A 13 -23.05 -4.14 -21.03
C CYS A 13 -23.54 -3.11 -22.08
N GLU A 14 -22.88 -1.96 -22.15
CA GLU A 14 -23.11 -1.01 -23.25
C GLU A 14 -22.56 -1.63 -24.53
N SER A 15 -23.46 -1.95 -25.45
CA SER A 15 -23.14 -2.32 -26.81
C SER A 15 -22.38 -1.17 -27.47
N VAL A 16 -21.09 -1.39 -27.74
CA VAL A 16 -20.24 -0.44 -28.48
C VAL A 16 -20.83 -0.30 -29.88
N LYS A 17 -21.36 0.89 -30.19
CA LYS A 17 -21.77 1.23 -31.57
C LYS A 17 -20.51 1.33 -32.45
N PRO A 18 -20.43 0.62 -33.58
CA PRO A 18 -19.30 0.74 -34.49
C PRO A 18 -19.26 2.18 -35.05
N GLY A 19 -18.14 2.88 -34.85
CA GLY A 19 -17.90 4.23 -35.39
C GLY A 19 -17.89 5.38 -34.37
N ALA A 20 -18.07 5.13 -33.07
CA ALA A 20 -17.85 6.17 -32.06
C ALA A 20 -16.33 6.44 -31.92
N PRO A 21 -15.88 7.71 -31.95
CA PRO A 21 -14.47 8.02 -31.70
C PRO A 21 -14.10 7.53 -30.28
N PRO A 22 -12.92 6.92 -30.09
CA PRO A 22 -12.50 6.48 -28.78
C PRO A 22 -12.56 7.66 -27.81
N SER A 23 -13.17 7.44 -26.64
CA SER A 23 -13.23 8.41 -25.55
C SER A 23 -11.86 9.05 -25.36
N ARG A 24 -11.79 10.38 -25.55
CA ARG A 24 -10.57 11.18 -25.39
C ARG A 24 -10.08 11.23 -23.94
N TYR A 25 -10.88 10.68 -23.01
CA TYR A 25 -10.61 10.59 -21.59
C TYR A 25 -10.28 9.14 -21.24
N PHE A 26 -9.05 8.90 -20.79
CA PHE A 26 -8.65 7.66 -20.15
C PHE A 26 -9.36 7.60 -18.79
N LYS A 27 -10.26 6.63 -18.60
CA LYS A 27 -10.82 6.34 -17.28
C LYS A 27 -9.86 5.40 -16.57
N LEU A 28 -9.21 5.89 -15.51
CA LEU A 28 -8.55 5.02 -14.54
C LEU A 28 -9.59 4.05 -14.00
N ARG A 29 -9.44 2.76 -14.35
CA ARG A 29 -10.25 1.70 -13.77
C ARG A 29 -9.45 1.13 -12.61
N ASN A 30 -9.85 1.44 -11.39
CA ASN A 30 -9.26 0.81 -10.21
C ASN A 30 -9.57 -0.68 -10.25
N LYS A 31 -8.52 -1.48 -10.43
CA LYS A 31 -8.57 -2.94 -10.38
C LYS A 31 -7.78 -3.36 -9.15
N PRO A 32 -8.45 -3.63 -8.01
CA PRO A 32 -7.73 -4.06 -6.82
C PRO A 32 -6.99 -5.35 -7.14
N LEU A 33 -5.68 -5.34 -6.90
CA LEU A 33 -4.79 -6.45 -7.19
C LEU A 33 -4.32 -7.06 -5.87
N HIS A 34 -5.04 -8.08 -5.44
CA HIS A 34 -4.84 -8.71 -4.13
C HIS A 34 -3.62 -9.63 -4.13
N LEU A 35 -3.04 -9.89 -2.96
CA LEU A 35 -1.83 -10.72 -2.80
C LEU A 35 -1.98 -12.12 -3.40
N ASN A 36 -3.14 -12.76 -3.25
CA ASN A 36 -3.42 -14.06 -3.85
C ASN A 36 -3.40 -14.01 -5.39
N GLN A 37 -3.86 -12.92 -5.98
CA GLN A 37 -3.82 -12.71 -7.43
C GLN A 37 -2.38 -12.47 -7.90
N LEU A 38 -1.61 -11.65 -7.20
CA LEU A 38 -0.17 -11.45 -7.49
C LEU A 38 0.60 -12.77 -7.43
N ARG A 39 0.35 -13.59 -6.41
CA ARG A 39 0.96 -14.93 -6.29
C ARG A 39 0.52 -15.88 -7.40
N ALA A 40 -0.78 -15.89 -7.75
CA ALA A 40 -1.31 -16.72 -8.84
C ALA A 40 -0.70 -16.33 -10.19
N LEU A 41 -0.45 -15.04 -10.41
CA LEU A 41 0.24 -14.52 -11.58
C LEU A 41 1.76 -14.73 -11.52
N ARG A 42 2.31 -15.24 -10.41
CA ARG A 42 3.75 -15.42 -10.15
C ARG A 42 4.54 -14.11 -10.15
N CYS A 43 3.88 -13.01 -9.77
CA CYS A 43 4.56 -11.74 -9.62
C CYS A 43 5.58 -11.77 -8.46
N PRO A 44 6.70 -11.02 -8.56
CA PRO A 44 7.73 -10.95 -7.52
C PRO A 44 7.29 -10.11 -6.31
N VAL A 45 6.33 -10.64 -5.53
CA VAL A 45 5.69 -9.93 -4.40
C VAL A 45 6.68 -9.45 -3.34
N GLU A 46 7.78 -10.18 -3.11
CA GLU A 46 8.83 -9.77 -2.17
C GLU A 46 9.57 -8.52 -2.65
N VAL A 47 9.80 -8.41 -3.96
CA VAL A 47 10.44 -7.22 -4.55
C VAL A 47 9.51 -6.01 -4.45
N TYR A 48 8.20 -6.22 -4.64
CA TYR A 48 7.21 -5.16 -4.44
C TYR A 48 7.13 -4.72 -2.98
N ALA A 49 7.13 -5.66 -2.03
CA ALA A 49 7.17 -5.33 -0.61
C ALA A 49 8.40 -4.51 -0.22
N ARG A 50 9.58 -4.83 -0.80
CA ARG A 50 10.80 -4.03 -0.62
C ARG A 50 10.64 -2.62 -1.20
N ALA A 51 10.06 -2.48 -2.39
CA ALA A 51 9.82 -1.16 -2.99
C ALA A 51 8.87 -0.29 -2.16
N VAL A 52 7.80 -0.88 -1.61
CA VAL A 52 6.90 -0.17 -0.69
C VAL A 52 7.63 0.22 0.59
N ALA A 53 8.47 -0.65 1.15
CA ALA A 53 9.27 -0.34 2.33
C ALA A 53 10.22 0.85 2.10
N ASP A 54 10.89 0.88 0.95
CA ASP A 54 11.78 1.98 0.55
C ASP A 54 11.01 3.30 0.42
N ALA A 55 9.86 3.24 -0.25
CA ALA A 55 8.98 4.39 -0.42
C ALA A 55 8.49 4.96 0.93
N LEU A 56 8.01 4.11 1.83
CA LEU A 56 7.51 4.56 3.13
C LEU A 56 8.64 5.12 4.00
N ALA A 57 9.84 4.56 3.96
CA ALA A 57 10.99 5.13 4.67
C ALA A 57 11.31 6.55 4.17
N LEU A 58 11.27 6.79 2.86
CA LEU A 58 11.45 8.13 2.27
C LEU A 58 10.30 9.08 2.67
N LEU A 59 9.05 8.64 2.59
CA LEU A 59 7.90 9.47 2.96
C LEU A 59 7.93 9.88 4.43
N TYR A 60 8.23 8.93 5.33
CA TYR A 60 8.24 9.19 6.76
C TYR A 60 9.43 10.04 7.19
N TRP A 61 10.63 9.76 6.69
CA TRP A 61 11.84 10.33 7.28
C TRP A 61 12.42 11.50 6.49
N ASP A 62 12.41 11.42 5.15
CA ASP A 62 12.93 12.49 4.28
C ASP A 62 11.85 13.54 4.02
N ALA A 63 10.70 13.13 3.50
CA ALA A 63 9.59 14.04 3.21
C ALA A 63 8.84 14.49 4.48
N GLN A 64 9.02 13.77 5.60
CA GLN A 64 8.41 14.04 6.90
C GLN A 64 6.89 14.13 6.82
N VAL A 65 6.26 13.11 6.22
CA VAL A 65 4.82 12.98 6.10
C VAL A 65 4.31 11.62 6.57
N ASP A 66 3.04 11.50 6.93
CA ASP A 66 2.43 10.28 7.49
C ASP A 66 2.01 9.23 6.43
N ALA A 67 2.12 9.55 5.14
CA ALA A 67 1.66 8.73 4.02
C ALA A 67 0.20 8.26 4.15
N HIS A 68 -0.66 9.09 4.73
CA HIS A 68 -2.07 8.77 4.86
C HIS A 68 -2.76 8.74 3.49
N ASP A 69 -3.39 7.60 3.21
CA ASP A 69 -4.14 7.26 2.00
C ASP A 69 -3.34 7.24 0.68
N VAL A 70 -2.01 7.07 0.74
CA VAL A 70 -1.21 6.90 -0.49
C VAL A 70 -1.50 5.56 -1.17
N GLU A 71 -1.65 5.60 -2.50
CA GLU A 71 -1.91 4.42 -3.32
C GLU A 71 -0.65 3.93 -4.04
N PHE A 72 -0.36 2.63 -3.93
CA PHE A 72 0.72 1.98 -4.68
C PHE A 72 0.14 1.26 -5.91
N VAL A 73 0.64 1.61 -7.10
CA VAL A 73 0.11 1.11 -8.37
C VAL A 73 1.21 0.51 -9.23
N LEU A 74 0.98 -0.69 -9.75
CA LEU A 74 1.83 -1.25 -10.81
C LEU A 74 1.42 -0.64 -12.15
N ALA A 75 2.35 -0.01 -12.85
CA ALA A 75 2.09 0.65 -14.11
C ALA A 75 3.26 0.47 -15.09
N PRO A 76 3.01 0.56 -16.41
CA PRO A 76 4.06 0.47 -17.41
C PRO A 76 5.18 1.47 -17.15
N LYS A 77 6.42 1.09 -17.49
CA LYS A 77 7.56 2.01 -17.38
C LYS A 77 7.42 3.13 -18.42
N GLY A 78 7.17 4.34 -17.95
CA GLY A 78 7.12 5.51 -18.82
C GLY A 78 8.49 5.83 -19.41
N SER A 79 8.54 6.32 -20.64
CA SER A 79 9.78 6.69 -21.34
C SER A 79 10.62 7.75 -20.62
N ARG A 80 10.00 8.53 -19.72
CA ARG A 80 10.64 9.58 -18.90
C ARG A 80 11.28 9.07 -17.61
N HIS A 81 11.02 7.83 -17.21
CA HIS A 81 11.46 7.26 -15.93
C HIS A 81 12.50 6.16 -16.13
N ARG A 82 13.56 6.43 -16.92
CA ARG A 82 14.54 5.40 -17.32
C ARG A 82 15.30 4.79 -16.15
N GLU A 83 15.51 5.57 -15.09
CA GLU A 83 16.25 5.17 -13.88
C GLU A 83 15.37 4.48 -12.82
N SER A 84 14.04 4.52 -12.97
CA SER A 84 13.15 3.82 -12.05
C SER A 84 13.32 2.31 -12.16
N ALA A 85 13.17 1.63 -11.02
CA ALA A 85 13.14 0.18 -10.93
C ALA A 85 12.20 -0.36 -12.02
N CYS A 86 12.67 -1.36 -12.77
CA CYS A 86 11.91 -1.98 -13.84
C CYS A 86 11.86 -3.47 -13.56
N TRP A 87 10.66 -4.01 -13.58
CA TRP A 87 10.43 -5.43 -13.51
C TRP A 87 9.82 -5.88 -14.82
N ASP A 88 10.31 -7.00 -15.33
CA ASP A 88 9.72 -7.66 -16.47
C ASP A 88 8.93 -8.87 -15.98
N HIS A 89 7.75 -9.06 -16.54
CA HIS A 89 6.83 -10.11 -16.14
C HIS A 89 5.98 -10.53 -17.33
N GLU A 90 5.85 -11.84 -17.56
CA GLU A 90 5.20 -12.44 -18.74
C GLU A 90 3.81 -11.83 -19.05
N ILE A 91 3.01 -11.59 -18.01
CA ILE A 91 1.63 -11.09 -18.16
C ILE A 91 1.54 -9.56 -18.11
N LEU A 92 2.39 -8.90 -17.32
CA LEU A 92 2.29 -7.45 -17.07
C LEU A 92 3.20 -6.64 -18.01
N GLY A 93 4.14 -7.30 -18.69
CA GLY A 93 5.23 -6.69 -19.43
C GLY A 93 6.20 -5.95 -18.51
N GLU A 94 6.99 -5.06 -19.11
CA GLU A 94 7.86 -4.13 -18.38
C GLU A 94 7.04 -3.10 -17.58
N HIS A 95 7.21 -3.10 -16.27
CA HIS A 95 6.45 -2.25 -15.36
C HIS A 95 7.28 -1.79 -14.16
N THR A 96 6.75 -0.81 -13.45
CA THR A 96 7.31 -0.21 -12.22
C THR A 96 6.19 0.05 -11.23
N MET A 97 6.55 0.37 -9.99
CA MET A 97 5.62 0.86 -8.98
C MET A 97 5.55 2.40 -9.01
N TRP A 98 4.33 2.92 -8.97
CA TRP A 98 4.02 4.33 -8.82
C TRP A 98 3.38 4.54 -7.46
N ILE A 99 3.55 5.72 -6.90
CA ILE A 99 2.86 6.18 -5.70
C ILE A 99 1.99 7.35 -6.12
N LEU A 100 0.70 7.27 -5.83
CA LEU A 100 -0.31 8.25 -6.18
C LEU A 100 -1.12 8.63 -4.94
N ASP A 101 -2.01 9.60 -5.14
CA ASP A 101 -2.97 10.10 -4.16
C ASP A 101 -2.33 10.58 -2.85
N PHE A 102 -1.91 11.85 -2.85
CA PHE A 102 -1.29 12.49 -1.68
C PHE A 102 -2.24 13.45 -0.97
N ASP A 103 -3.54 13.41 -1.30
CA ASP A 103 -4.49 14.46 -0.91
C ASP A 103 -4.79 14.49 0.60
N LEU A 104 -4.61 13.37 1.29
CA LEU A 104 -4.82 13.25 2.74
C LEU A 104 -3.54 13.21 3.57
N VAL A 105 -2.38 13.30 2.92
CA VAL A 105 -1.06 13.21 3.54
C VAL A 105 -0.78 14.44 4.40
N ARG A 106 -0.27 14.22 5.61
CA ARG A 106 0.03 15.30 6.57
C ARG A 106 1.48 15.28 7.01
N LYS A 107 2.00 16.47 7.35
CA LYS A 107 3.33 16.61 7.95
C LYS A 107 3.40 15.95 9.32
N ILE A 108 4.55 15.33 9.59
CA ILE A 108 4.92 14.77 10.89
C ILE A 108 6.21 15.41 11.39
N ASP A 109 6.39 15.34 12.70
CA ASP A 109 7.68 15.66 13.32
C ASP A 109 8.46 14.36 13.52
N LEU A 110 9.80 14.44 13.50
CA LEU A 110 10.67 13.28 13.76
C LEU A 110 10.79 12.99 15.26
N ASN A 111 9.67 12.60 15.86
CA ASN A 111 9.55 12.23 17.27
C ASN A 111 8.48 11.13 17.45
N GLU A 112 8.24 10.74 18.70
CA GLU A 112 7.25 9.71 19.03
C GLU A 112 5.81 10.07 18.61
N GLN A 113 5.43 11.35 18.62
CA GLN A 113 4.10 11.77 18.16
C GLN A 113 3.96 11.63 16.64
N GLY A 114 5.02 11.92 15.89
CA GLY A 114 5.06 11.66 14.45
C GLY A 114 4.98 10.18 14.12
N VAL A 115 5.64 9.34 14.91
CA VAL A 115 5.51 7.87 14.80
C VAL A 115 4.07 7.43 15.02
N GLU A 116 3.38 7.97 16.02
CA GLU A 116 1.98 7.62 16.27
C GLU A 116 1.06 8.01 15.11
N LYS A 117 1.29 9.17 14.48
CA LYS A 117 0.58 9.58 13.25
C LYS A 117 0.82 8.59 12.10
N CYS A 118 2.06 8.13 11.91
CA CYS A 118 2.39 7.13 10.90
C CYS A 118 1.69 5.79 11.18
N VAL A 119 1.67 5.34 12.44
CA VAL A 119 1.00 4.11 12.85
C VAL A 119 -0.51 4.19 12.61
N GLN A 120 -1.11 5.35 12.93
CA GLN A 120 -2.51 5.61 12.67
C GLN A 120 -2.81 5.60 11.16
N ALA A 121 -2.03 6.33 10.36
CA ALA A 121 -2.18 6.38 8.91
C ALA A 121 -2.01 4.99 8.28
N PHE A 122 -0.91 4.30 8.57
CA PHE A 122 -0.67 2.92 8.12
C PHE A 122 -1.83 2.00 8.50
N SER A 123 -2.43 2.21 9.67
CA SER A 123 -3.58 1.45 10.12
C SER A 123 -4.86 1.76 9.35
N MET A 124 -5.10 3.02 9.00
CA MET A 124 -6.32 3.44 8.29
C MET A 124 -6.26 3.13 6.79
N ASN A 125 -5.07 3.17 6.20
CA ASN A 125 -4.88 2.83 4.79
C ASN A 125 -5.40 1.42 4.50
N ASP A 126 -5.85 1.19 3.28
CA ASP A 126 -6.23 -0.14 2.82
C ASP A 126 -5.03 -1.11 2.88
N SER A 127 -5.31 -2.41 2.92
CA SER A 127 -4.27 -3.45 3.07
C SER A 127 -3.53 -3.76 1.75
N TYR A 128 -3.11 -2.72 1.02
CA TYR A 128 -2.37 -2.87 -0.24
C TYR A 128 -0.91 -3.27 -0.06
N TYR A 129 -0.39 -3.23 1.17
CA TYR A 129 0.98 -3.62 1.51
C TYR A 129 1.06 -4.48 2.77
N PRO A 130 2.19 -5.18 3.00
CA PRO A 130 2.30 -6.22 4.03
C PRO A 130 1.98 -5.69 5.43
N ARG A 131 1.16 -6.44 6.18
CA ARG A 131 0.78 -6.07 7.55
C ARG A 131 1.35 -7.03 8.58
N PRO A 132 1.66 -6.54 9.80
CA PRO A 132 2.04 -7.39 10.93
C PRO A 132 0.98 -8.45 11.25
N GLY A 133 1.38 -9.72 11.10
CA GLY A 133 0.49 -10.89 11.24
C GLY A 133 -0.79 -10.80 10.41
N GLY A 134 -0.67 -10.26 9.19
CA GLY A 134 -1.61 -10.54 8.12
C GLY A 134 -1.44 -11.97 7.57
N LEU A 135 -2.03 -12.23 6.40
CA LEU A 135 -2.05 -13.56 5.78
C LEU A 135 -0.65 -14.11 5.41
N ASP A 136 0.37 -13.25 5.40
CA ASP A 136 1.72 -13.60 4.98
C ASP A 136 2.77 -13.00 5.92
N ALA A 137 3.11 -13.75 6.97
CA ALA A 137 4.13 -13.38 7.93
C ALA A 137 5.52 -13.25 7.30
N GLY A 138 5.81 -14.02 6.24
CA GLY A 138 7.08 -13.96 5.52
C GLY A 138 7.24 -12.62 4.80
N LEU A 139 6.18 -12.16 4.13
CA LEU A 139 6.21 -10.88 3.43
C LEU A 139 6.29 -9.67 4.39
N TRP A 140 5.68 -9.75 5.57
CA TRP A 140 5.90 -8.77 6.64
C TRP A 140 7.37 -8.74 7.08
N ALA A 141 8.01 -9.90 7.25
CA ALA A 141 9.43 -9.96 7.63
C ALA A 141 10.33 -9.33 6.57
N VAL A 142 10.05 -9.57 5.28
CA VAL A 142 10.76 -8.94 4.16
C VAL A 142 10.58 -7.42 4.18
N PHE A 143 9.32 -6.95 4.30
CA PHE A 143 9.01 -5.52 4.39
C PHE A 143 9.73 -4.87 5.58
N LYS A 144 9.61 -5.46 6.78
CA LYS A 144 10.20 -4.95 8.02
C LYS A 144 11.72 -4.81 7.91
N THR A 145 12.38 -5.86 7.42
CA THR A 145 13.85 -5.85 7.25
C THR A 145 14.27 -4.71 6.33
N ARG A 146 13.63 -4.62 5.15
CA ARG A 146 13.95 -3.58 4.17
C ARG A 146 13.61 -2.17 4.67
N PHE A 147 12.49 -2.00 5.35
CA PHE A 147 12.08 -0.70 5.89
C PHE A 147 13.10 -0.18 6.89
N LEU A 148 13.62 -1.04 7.77
CA LEU A 148 14.64 -0.66 8.75
C LEU A 148 15.97 -0.29 8.07
N GLU A 149 16.43 -1.09 7.09
CA GLU A 149 17.62 -0.79 6.29
C GLU A 149 17.50 0.58 5.60
N SER A 150 16.39 0.81 4.90
CA SER A 150 16.16 2.06 4.19
C SER A 150 15.96 3.25 5.12
N SER A 151 15.37 3.02 6.30
CA SER A 151 15.27 4.05 7.33
C SER A 151 16.62 4.46 7.89
N GLU A 152 17.54 3.51 8.09
CA GLU A 152 18.91 3.79 8.53
C GLU A 152 19.67 4.62 7.49
N VAL A 153 19.49 4.33 6.20
CA VAL A 153 20.08 5.13 5.10
C VAL A 153 19.56 6.57 5.10
N VAL A 154 18.26 6.77 5.32
CA VAL A 154 17.63 8.11 5.23
C VAL A 154 17.83 8.92 6.50
N LEU A 155 17.60 8.33 7.67
CA LEU A 155 17.55 9.02 8.96
C LEU A 155 18.88 8.93 9.74
N GLY A 156 19.77 8.01 9.37
CA GLY A 156 20.96 7.68 10.14
C GLY A 156 20.63 6.93 11.45
N ALA A 157 21.48 7.10 12.45
CA ALA A 157 21.32 6.45 13.76
C ALA A 157 20.11 7.04 14.50
N SER A 158 19.00 6.29 14.54
CA SER A 158 17.77 6.67 15.23
C SER A 158 16.97 5.44 15.69
N GLU A 159 16.29 5.56 16.83
CA GLU A 159 15.39 4.52 17.34
C GLU A 159 13.95 4.64 16.81
N LEU A 160 13.60 5.75 16.14
CA LEU A 160 12.25 5.98 15.62
C LEU A 160 11.77 4.89 14.65
N PRO A 161 12.58 4.36 13.71
CA PRO A 161 12.14 3.30 12.81
C PRO A 161 11.79 2.00 13.56
N ARG A 162 12.60 1.64 14.57
CA ARG A 162 12.35 0.47 15.43
C ARG A 162 11.11 0.67 16.30
N LEU A 163 10.92 1.88 16.82
CA LEU A 163 9.71 2.25 17.56
C LEU A 163 8.46 2.13 16.69
N LEU A 164 8.50 2.66 15.46
CA LEU A 164 7.39 2.56 14.51
C LEU A 164 7.03 1.10 14.22
N VAL A 165 8.01 0.27 13.88
CA VAL A 165 7.79 -1.17 13.61
C VAL A 165 7.15 -1.87 14.80
N ARG A 166 7.64 -1.60 16.02
CA ARG A 166 7.07 -2.16 17.25
C ARG A 166 5.60 -1.77 17.43
N ARG A 167 5.28 -0.47 17.26
CA ARG A 167 3.91 0.04 17.37
C ARG A 167 2.97 -0.55 16.31
N LEU A 168 3.47 -0.74 15.08
CA LEU A 168 2.71 -1.43 14.04
C LEU A 168 2.40 -2.88 14.43
N GLU A 169 3.38 -3.62 14.95
CA GLU A 169 3.20 -5.01 15.39
C GLU A 169 2.18 -5.11 16.55
N GLU A 170 2.25 -4.21 17.53
CA GLU A 170 1.28 -4.09 18.62
C GLU A 170 -0.14 -3.79 18.12
N GLU A 171 -0.30 -2.82 17.21
CA GLU A 171 -1.61 -2.50 16.62
C GLU A 171 -2.16 -3.66 15.78
N GLY A 172 -1.28 -4.40 15.09
CA GLY A 172 -1.64 -5.63 14.38
C GLY A 172 -2.20 -6.70 15.31
N VAL A 173 -1.65 -6.86 16.52
CA VAL A 173 -2.19 -7.77 17.55
C VAL A 173 -3.58 -7.31 17.99
N LYS A 174 -3.72 -6.04 18.41
CA LYS A 174 -5.01 -5.48 18.86
C LYS A 174 -6.12 -5.64 17.84
N ARG A 175 -5.80 -5.45 16.55
CA ARG A 175 -6.78 -5.64 15.46
C ARG A 175 -7.25 -7.06 15.30
N ARG A 176 -6.34 -8.05 15.42
CA ARG A 176 -6.73 -9.46 15.37
C ARG A 176 -7.62 -9.84 16.55
N GLU A 177 -7.31 -9.35 17.73
CA GLU A 177 -8.13 -9.56 18.93
C GLU A 177 -9.53 -8.96 18.77
N ARG A 178 -9.62 -7.71 18.29
CA ARG A 178 -10.91 -7.06 17.99
C ARG A 178 -11.70 -7.83 16.94
N ALA A 179 -11.06 -8.28 15.86
CA ALA A 179 -11.72 -9.05 14.81
C ALA A 179 -12.23 -10.41 15.32
N ARG A 180 -11.49 -11.06 16.22
CA ARG A 180 -11.90 -12.32 16.84
C ARG A 180 -13.10 -12.12 17.77
N ALA A 181 -13.07 -11.11 18.63
CA ALA A 181 -14.19 -10.80 19.53
C ALA A 181 -15.49 -10.52 18.76
N LEU A 182 -15.40 -9.77 17.65
CA LEU A 182 -16.57 -9.49 16.79
C LEU A 182 -17.15 -10.75 16.13
N ASN A 183 -16.33 -11.76 15.84
CA ASN A 183 -16.80 -13.03 15.30
C ASN A 183 -17.46 -13.90 16.39
N GLU A 184 -16.97 -13.84 17.63
CA GLU A 184 -17.51 -14.59 18.77
C GLU A 184 -18.82 -14.00 19.31
N GLU A 185 -19.06 -12.69 19.17
CA GLU A 185 -20.34 -12.03 19.52
C GLU A 185 -21.44 -12.18 18.43
N GLY A 186 -21.06 -12.63 17.24
CA GLY A 186 -21.96 -12.81 16.10
C GLY A 186 -22.48 -14.24 15.88
N GLU A 187 -22.03 -15.20 16.69
CA GLU A 187 -22.51 -16.60 16.73
C GLU A 187 -23.53 -16.81 17.86
#